data_AF-A1JUG1-F1
#
_entry.id   AF-A1JUG1-F1
#
_cell.length_a   1.000
_cell.length_b   1.000
_cell.length_c   1.000
_cell.angle_alpha   90.00
_cell.angle_beta   90.00
_cell.angle_gamma   90.00
#
_symmetry.space_group_name_H-M   'P 1'
#
loop_
_entity.id
_entity.type
_entity.pdbx_description
1 polymer ?
#
loop_
_entity_poly.entity_id
_entity_poly.type
_entity_poly.pdbx_seq_one_letter_code
_entity_poly.pdbx_strand_id
1 'polypeptide(L)'
;RCKTAVNSSSVPGDPLASTCRHASLFTSVSAFNNAGFALFKNNLIDYSSDPIVIITISILIIFGGIGHFVVIDFINCKKLSKLSLHSKLVLTTTSILIIIGAITFFLLEQFNTMQNMGLVEKIGNSFFQSVTTRTAGFNSIDIASINKSTALMLMLLMFIGGAPLSASGGIKITTFAVAFIFVLNYIRKENNVSVFNKEISDKHIKLSIVTINISFLFISIITFILSIINPNISLIKLLFEVVSAFGTVGLSMNLTTEYHGITKIIIIFVMLCGKVGLLTLLRTFIPPKSPKNYRYTKGQIYL
;
A
#
# COMPACT_ATOMS: atom_id res chain seq x y z
N ARG A 1 14.89 1.23 -26.21
CA ARG A 1 15.10 2.57 -26.82
C ARG A 1 15.99 3.49 -25.99
N CYS A 2 15.75 3.76 -24.69
CA CYS A 2 16.69 4.57 -23.89
C CYS A 2 18.03 3.85 -23.58
N LYS A 3 18.03 2.52 -23.35
CA LYS A 3 19.27 1.72 -23.21
C LYS A 3 20.21 1.85 -24.41
N THR A 4 19.66 1.87 -25.62
CA THR A 4 20.42 2.02 -26.87
C THR A 4 20.81 3.47 -27.14
N ALA A 5 19.96 4.45 -26.79
CA ALA A 5 20.24 5.88 -26.95
C ALA A 5 21.38 6.38 -26.04
N VAL A 6 21.41 5.96 -24.77
CA VAL A 6 22.46 6.38 -23.81
C VAL A 6 23.82 5.79 -24.16
N ASN A 7 23.86 4.56 -24.68
CA ASN A 7 25.11 3.92 -25.13
C ASN A 7 25.62 4.43 -26.48
N SER A 8 24.77 5.06 -27.30
CA SER A 8 25.14 5.64 -28.60
C SER A 8 25.38 7.15 -28.55
N SER A 9 24.92 7.84 -27.50
CA SER A 9 25.10 9.28 -27.34
C SER A 9 26.44 9.62 -26.70
N SER A 10 27.53 9.48 -27.48
CA SER A 10 28.80 10.20 -27.22
C SER A 10 28.76 11.65 -27.74
N VAL A 11 27.58 12.13 -28.15
CA VAL A 11 27.37 13.49 -28.66
C VAL A 11 26.65 14.34 -27.58
N PRO A 12 27.29 15.40 -27.05
CA PRO A 12 26.64 16.32 -26.13
C PRO A 12 25.55 17.11 -26.89
N GLY A 13 24.27 16.85 -26.59
CA GLY A 13 23.14 17.61 -27.15
C GLY A 13 21.97 16.78 -27.67
N ASP A 14 22.02 15.45 -27.62
CA ASP A 14 20.95 14.62 -28.18
C ASP A 14 19.61 14.84 -27.44
N PRO A 15 18.54 15.31 -28.13
CA PRO A 15 17.25 15.59 -27.49
C PRO A 15 16.63 14.32 -26.90
N LEU A 16 16.90 13.16 -27.50
CA LEU A 16 16.42 11.86 -27.01
C LEU A 16 17.10 11.47 -25.69
N ALA A 17 18.39 11.75 -25.55
CA ALA A 17 19.16 11.44 -24.34
C ALA A 17 18.80 12.38 -23.18
N SER A 18 18.45 13.64 -23.46
CA SER A 18 17.92 14.54 -22.44
C SER A 18 16.52 14.09 -21.98
N THR A 19 15.60 13.75 -22.88
CA THR A 19 14.27 13.24 -22.51
C THR A 19 14.33 11.95 -21.70
N CYS A 20 15.19 11.00 -22.08
CA CYS A 20 15.40 9.76 -21.30
C CYS A 20 15.90 10.03 -19.87
N ARG A 21 16.84 10.97 -19.69
CA ARG A 21 17.34 11.36 -18.37
C ARG A 21 16.23 11.95 -17.50
N HIS A 22 15.44 12.89 -18.04
CA HIS A 22 14.30 13.47 -17.32
C HIS A 22 13.27 12.40 -16.93
N ALA A 23 12.95 11.49 -17.85
CA ALA A 23 12.00 10.42 -17.58
C ALA A 23 12.50 9.48 -16.48
N SER A 24 13.78 9.08 -16.52
CA SER A 24 14.37 8.24 -15.48
C SER A 24 14.38 8.92 -14.11
N LEU A 25 14.72 10.22 -14.05
CA LEU A 25 14.75 10.98 -12.81
C LEU A 25 13.34 11.13 -12.24
N PHE A 26 12.36 11.50 -13.07
CA PHE A 26 10.96 11.59 -12.66
C PHE A 26 10.42 10.27 -12.13
N THR A 27 10.61 9.17 -12.87
CA THR A 27 10.15 7.84 -12.45
C THR A 27 10.84 7.39 -11.17
N SER A 28 12.12 7.70 -10.98
CA SER A 28 12.85 7.35 -9.74
C SER A 28 12.29 8.08 -8.51
N VAL A 29 12.04 9.39 -8.63
CA VAL A 29 11.46 10.20 -7.54
C VAL A 29 10.03 9.76 -7.25
N SER A 30 9.25 9.48 -8.30
CA SER A 30 7.88 8.96 -8.17
C SER A 30 7.87 7.59 -7.50
N ALA A 31 8.78 6.69 -7.87
CA ALA A 31 8.92 5.36 -7.28
C ALA A 31 9.35 5.39 -5.83
N PHE A 32 10.37 6.17 -5.48
CA PHE A 32 10.86 6.29 -4.11
C PHE A 32 9.83 6.96 -3.18
N ASN A 33 9.04 7.91 -3.69
CA ASN A 33 8.00 8.55 -2.91
C ASN A 33 6.66 7.80 -2.93
N ASN A 34 6.61 6.62 -3.53
CA ASN A 34 5.39 5.83 -3.66
C ASN A 34 4.22 6.68 -4.23
N ALA A 35 4.49 7.40 -5.32
CA ALA A 35 3.53 8.34 -5.90
C ALA A 35 2.71 7.74 -7.05
N GLY A 36 3.27 6.78 -7.79
CA GLY A 36 2.60 6.08 -8.89
C GLY A 36 2.38 6.87 -10.16
N PHE A 37 2.92 8.09 -10.23
CA PHE A 37 2.92 8.88 -11.45
C PHE A 37 3.97 8.33 -12.43
N ALA A 38 3.52 8.01 -13.63
CA ALA A 38 4.37 7.68 -14.76
C ALA A 38 4.15 8.70 -15.88
N LEU A 39 5.22 9.06 -16.60
CA LEU A 39 5.14 9.94 -17.76
C LEU A 39 4.60 9.22 -19.00
N PHE A 40 4.64 7.88 -18.99
CA PHE A 40 4.19 7.05 -20.09
C PHE A 40 2.68 6.81 -19.99
N LYS A 41 2.00 6.86 -21.13
CA LYS A 41 0.53 6.68 -21.22
C LYS A 41 0.06 5.32 -20.65
N ASN A 42 0.84 4.26 -20.88
CA ASN A 42 0.55 2.91 -20.40
C ASN A 42 1.25 2.57 -19.08
N ASN A 43 1.65 3.59 -18.30
CA ASN A 43 2.40 3.40 -17.06
C ASN A 43 3.67 2.55 -17.31
N LEU A 44 3.87 1.43 -16.61
CA LEU A 44 5.02 0.54 -16.80
C LEU A 44 4.69 -0.77 -17.54
N ILE A 45 3.50 -0.88 -18.15
CA ILE A 45 3.06 -2.10 -18.84
C ILE A 45 4.01 -2.45 -20.01
N ASP A 46 4.47 -1.44 -20.74
CA ASP A 46 5.41 -1.59 -21.85
C ASP A 46 6.80 -2.09 -21.40
N TYR A 47 7.10 -2.03 -20.09
CA TYR A 47 8.36 -2.48 -19.48
C TYR A 47 8.21 -3.79 -18.69
N SER A 48 7.07 -4.46 -18.79
CA SER A 48 6.78 -5.72 -18.08
C SER A 48 7.75 -6.86 -18.37
N SER A 49 8.38 -6.87 -19.55
CA SER A 49 9.40 -7.85 -19.94
C SER A 49 10.83 -7.44 -19.60
N ASP A 50 11.08 -6.21 -19.14
CA ASP A 50 12.43 -5.75 -18.75
C ASP A 50 12.66 -5.95 -17.25
N PRO A 51 13.38 -7.01 -16.83
CA PRO A 51 13.58 -7.31 -15.42
C PRO A 51 14.35 -6.22 -14.68
N ILE A 52 15.22 -5.47 -15.38
CA ILE A 52 16.00 -4.40 -14.76
C ILE A 52 15.08 -3.29 -14.29
N VAL A 53 14.10 -2.88 -15.11
CA VAL A 53 13.16 -1.81 -14.77
C VAL A 53 12.24 -2.26 -13.63
N ILE A 54 11.69 -3.46 -13.75
CA ILE A 54 10.77 -4.03 -12.75
C ILE A 54 11.44 -4.17 -11.37
N ILE A 55 12.67 -4.70 -11.32
CA ILE A 55 13.39 -4.91 -10.06
C ILE A 55 13.85 -3.57 -9.47
N THR A 56 14.42 -2.67 -10.28
CA THR A 56 14.91 -1.37 -9.78
C THR A 56 13.79 -0.52 -9.18
N ILE A 57 12.63 -0.45 -9.85
CA ILE A 57 11.47 0.29 -9.37
C ILE A 57 10.88 -0.39 -8.13
N SER A 58 10.81 -1.73 -8.09
CA SER A 58 10.38 -2.46 -6.89
C SER A 58 11.26 -2.13 -5.68
N ILE A 59 12.58 -2.10 -5.86
CA ILE A 59 13.53 -1.77 -4.79
C ILE A 59 13.28 -0.35 -4.28
N LEU A 60 13.13 0.63 -5.18
CA LEU A 60 12.84 2.02 -4.81
C LEU A 60 11.54 2.14 -4.01
N ILE A 61 10.48 1.46 -4.43
CA ILE A 61 9.19 1.42 -3.72
C ILE A 61 9.33 0.80 -2.33
N ILE A 62 10.10 -0.29 -2.22
CA ILE A 62 10.33 -0.95 -0.92
C ILE A 62 11.06 0.01 0.02
N PHE A 63 12.14 0.64 -0.43
CA PHE A 63 12.91 1.59 0.38
C PHE A 63 12.09 2.83 0.78
N GLY A 64 11.28 3.36 -0.13
CA GLY A 64 10.32 4.44 0.13
C GLY A 64 9.25 4.06 1.16
N GLY A 65 8.77 2.82 1.09
CA GLY A 65 7.64 2.31 1.88
C GLY A 65 7.99 1.82 3.29
N ILE A 66 9.23 1.36 3.56
CA ILE A 66 9.63 0.84 4.89
C ILE A 66 9.86 1.94 5.94
N GLY A 67 9.86 3.21 5.54
CA GLY A 67 9.95 4.36 6.44
C GLY A 67 11.38 4.74 6.81
N HIS A 68 11.61 6.05 6.97
CA HIS A 68 12.96 6.59 7.13
C HIS A 68 13.66 6.09 8.41
N PHE A 69 12.90 5.90 9.49
CA PHE A 69 13.44 5.37 10.75
C PHE A 69 14.03 3.97 10.59
N VAL A 70 13.35 3.09 9.85
CA VAL A 70 13.81 1.71 9.62
C VAL A 70 15.07 1.69 8.77
N VAL A 71 15.16 2.58 7.77
CA VAL A 71 16.36 2.74 6.94
C VAL A 71 17.56 3.16 7.79
N ILE A 72 17.39 4.16 8.66
CA ILE A 72 18.46 4.62 9.56
C ILE A 72 18.87 3.50 10.54
N ASP A 73 17.90 2.82 11.16
CA ASP A 73 18.16 1.73 12.09
C ASP A 73 18.89 0.57 11.40
N PHE A 74 18.55 0.28 10.14
CA PHE A 74 19.21 -0.73 9.33
C PHE A 74 20.66 -0.37 9.00
N ILE A 75 20.94 0.88 8.60
CA ILE A 75 22.30 1.36 8.27
C ILE A 75 23.19 1.38 9.51
N ASN A 76 22.66 1.81 10.66
CA ASN A 76 23.44 1.94 11.89
C ASN A 76 23.67 0.59 12.59
N CYS A 77 22.84 -0.42 12.34
CA CYS A 77 22.96 -1.72 12.97
C CYS A 77 24.00 -2.62 12.29
N LYS A 78 25.06 -2.97 13.03
CA LYS A 78 26.08 -3.96 12.58
C LYS A 78 25.56 -5.41 12.56
N LYS A 79 24.44 -5.71 13.22
CA LYS A 79 23.83 -7.05 13.30
C LYS A 79 22.31 -6.96 13.25
N LEU A 80 21.66 -7.78 12.43
CA LEU A 80 20.18 -7.82 12.29
C LEU A 80 19.46 -8.14 13.62
N SER A 81 20.11 -8.88 14.52
CA SER A 81 19.56 -9.20 15.84
C SER A 81 19.40 -7.98 16.76
N LYS A 82 20.14 -6.89 16.50
CA LYS A 82 20.11 -5.66 17.31
C LYS A 82 19.11 -4.61 16.83
N LEU A 83 18.40 -4.86 15.72
CA LEU A 83 17.36 -3.98 15.23
C LEU A 83 16.30 -3.69 16.30
N SER A 84 15.76 -2.47 16.29
CA SER A 84 14.67 -2.09 17.17
C SER A 84 13.44 -2.98 16.94
N LEU A 85 12.55 -3.05 17.94
CA LEU A 85 11.30 -3.82 17.80
C LEU A 85 10.47 -3.32 16.62
N HIS A 86 10.43 -2.00 16.43
CA HIS A 86 9.72 -1.37 15.33
C HIS A 86 10.27 -1.82 13.97
N SER A 87 11.59 -1.72 13.77
CA SER A 87 12.23 -2.11 12.50
C SER A 87 12.09 -3.60 12.23
N LYS A 88 12.26 -4.46 13.25
CA LYS A 88 12.02 -5.91 13.09
C LYS A 88 10.60 -6.18 12.63
N LEU A 89 9.62 -5.59 13.32
CA LEU A 89 8.21 -5.78 12.99
C LEU A 89 7.88 -5.32 11.57
N VAL A 90 8.34 -4.13 11.16
CA VAL A 90 8.12 -3.59 9.81
C VAL A 90 8.76 -4.46 8.74
N LEU A 91 10.02 -4.85 8.91
CA LEU A 91 10.74 -5.66 7.92
C LEU A 91 10.16 -7.06 7.77
N THR A 92 9.82 -7.73 8.89
CA THR A 92 9.24 -9.08 8.83
C THR A 92 7.86 -9.06 8.20
N THR A 93 7.00 -8.13 8.60
CA THR A 93 5.63 -8.05 8.08
C THR A 93 5.60 -7.62 6.62
N THR A 94 6.46 -6.68 6.24
CA THR A 94 6.63 -6.27 4.83
C THR A 94 7.06 -7.46 3.97
N SER A 95 8.06 -8.22 4.41
CA SER A 95 8.58 -9.36 3.66
C SER A 95 7.51 -10.45 3.51
N ILE A 96 6.78 -10.76 4.58
CA ILE A 96 5.68 -11.74 4.56
C ILE A 96 4.58 -11.30 3.58
N LEU A 97 4.13 -10.05 3.64
CA LEU A 97 3.07 -9.55 2.76
C LEU A 97 3.48 -9.55 1.28
N ILE A 98 4.73 -9.16 0.97
CA ILE A 98 5.23 -9.19 -0.42
C ILE A 98 5.32 -10.63 -0.93
N ILE A 99 5.85 -11.56 -0.14
CA ILE A 99 6.02 -12.95 -0.57
C ILE A 99 4.66 -13.62 -0.77
N ILE A 100 3.76 -13.48 0.21
CA ILE A 100 2.41 -14.04 0.11
C ILE A 100 1.69 -13.42 -1.08
N GLY A 101 1.69 -12.09 -1.20
CA GLY A 101 1.02 -11.39 -2.29
C GLY A 101 1.56 -11.78 -3.66
N ALA A 102 2.88 -11.93 -3.82
CA ALA A 102 3.49 -12.34 -5.09
C ALA A 102 3.10 -13.78 -5.47
N ILE A 103 3.11 -14.71 -4.51
CA ILE A 103 2.71 -16.10 -4.73
C ILE A 103 1.22 -16.17 -5.10
N THR A 104 0.35 -15.52 -4.34
CA THR A 104 -1.09 -15.55 -4.59
C THR A 104 -1.44 -14.86 -5.92
N PHE A 105 -0.76 -13.77 -6.26
CA PHE A 105 -0.93 -13.09 -7.55
C PHE A 105 -0.53 -14.00 -8.72
N PHE A 106 0.64 -14.64 -8.62
CA PHE A 106 1.12 -15.57 -9.62
C PHE A 106 0.11 -16.71 -9.85
N LEU A 107 -0.37 -17.34 -8.77
CA LEU A 107 -1.31 -18.46 -8.86
C LEU A 107 -2.63 -18.07 -9.53
N LEU A 108 -3.14 -16.87 -9.26
CA LEU A 108 -4.44 -16.39 -9.76
C LEU A 108 -4.39 -15.86 -11.20
N GLU A 109 -3.28 -15.26 -11.64
CA GLU A 109 -3.20 -14.56 -12.94
C GLU A 109 -2.32 -15.25 -13.99
N GLN A 110 -1.61 -16.33 -13.64
CA GLN A 110 -0.72 -17.04 -14.59
C GLN A 110 -1.41 -17.52 -15.89
N PHE A 111 -2.73 -17.74 -15.85
CA PHE A 111 -3.55 -18.21 -16.98
C PHE A 111 -4.47 -17.15 -17.57
N ASN A 112 -4.42 -15.91 -17.07
CA ASN A 112 -5.28 -14.82 -17.54
C ASN A 112 -4.38 -13.68 -18.07
N THR A 113 -4.22 -12.59 -17.33
CA THR A 113 -3.45 -11.41 -17.78
C THR A 113 -1.99 -11.70 -18.09
N MET A 114 -1.39 -12.71 -17.45
CA MET A 114 0.01 -13.08 -17.68
C MET A 114 0.19 -14.27 -18.64
N GLN A 115 -0.87 -14.77 -19.28
CA GLN A 115 -0.83 -16.04 -20.05
C GLN A 115 0.32 -16.08 -21.08
N ASN A 116 0.54 -14.96 -21.79
CA ASN A 116 1.50 -14.85 -22.89
C ASN A 116 2.95 -14.54 -22.45
N MET A 117 3.21 -14.44 -21.14
CA MET A 117 4.54 -14.10 -20.61
C MET A 117 5.39 -15.34 -20.33
N GLY A 118 6.71 -15.21 -20.45
CA GLY A 118 7.65 -16.25 -20.02
C GLY A 118 7.64 -16.45 -18.49
N LEU A 119 8.11 -17.59 -17.99
CA LEU A 119 8.06 -17.90 -16.56
C LEU A 119 8.83 -16.88 -15.69
N VAL A 120 9.98 -16.41 -16.16
CA VAL A 120 10.77 -15.37 -15.48
C VAL A 120 10.02 -14.04 -15.43
N GLU A 121 9.36 -13.66 -16.51
CA GLU A 121 8.53 -12.44 -16.59
C GLU A 121 7.31 -12.55 -15.68
N LYS A 122 6.65 -13.71 -15.62
CA LYS A 122 5.53 -13.97 -14.71
C LYS A 122 5.94 -13.77 -13.25
N ILE A 123 7.08 -14.33 -12.84
CA ILE A 123 7.60 -14.17 -11.48
C ILE A 123 7.92 -12.70 -11.19
N GLY A 124 8.62 -12.03 -12.12
CA GLY A 124 8.98 -10.62 -11.98
C GLY A 124 7.75 -9.71 -11.86
N ASN A 125 6.74 -9.91 -12.71
CA ASN A 125 5.50 -9.13 -12.67
C ASN A 125 4.65 -9.44 -11.45
N SER A 126 4.58 -10.70 -11.01
CA SER A 126 3.84 -11.06 -9.79
C SER A 126 4.48 -10.44 -8.55
N PHE A 127 5.81 -10.44 -8.47
CA PHE A 127 6.55 -9.74 -7.43
C PHE A 127 6.29 -8.22 -7.49
N PHE A 128 6.39 -7.63 -8.68
CA PHE A 128 6.13 -6.20 -8.89
C PHE A 128 4.73 -5.79 -8.44
N GLN A 129 3.71 -6.58 -8.80
CA GLN A 129 2.33 -6.31 -8.44
C GLN A 129 2.08 -6.44 -6.93
N SER A 130 2.77 -7.37 -6.27
CA SER A 130 2.73 -7.42 -4.81
C SER A 130 3.45 -6.25 -4.15
N VAL A 131 4.50 -5.69 -4.76
CA VAL A 131 5.21 -4.53 -4.23
C VAL A 131 4.42 -3.24 -4.48
N THR A 132 3.83 -3.08 -5.67
CA THR A 132 3.15 -1.85 -6.10
C THR A 132 1.86 -1.58 -5.34
N THR A 133 1.16 -2.64 -4.91
CA THR A 133 -0.04 -2.54 -4.07
C THR A 133 0.23 -1.90 -2.71
N ARG A 134 1.48 -1.91 -2.24
CA ARG A 134 1.89 -1.19 -1.02
C ARG A 134 2.16 0.28 -1.33
N THR A 135 1.13 0.95 -1.83
CA THR A 135 1.02 2.40 -2.05
C THR A 135 1.80 3.00 -3.23
N ALA A 136 2.26 2.23 -4.22
CA ALA A 136 3.09 2.78 -5.29
C ALA A 136 2.41 2.98 -6.64
N GLY A 137 1.34 2.27 -6.98
CA GLY A 137 0.46 2.66 -8.10
C GLY A 137 0.98 2.44 -9.52
N PHE A 138 2.14 1.81 -9.67
CA PHE A 138 2.63 1.44 -10.99
C PHE A 138 1.95 0.17 -11.49
N ASN A 139 1.49 0.21 -12.74
CA ASN A 139 0.92 -0.95 -13.43
C ASN A 139 1.97 -1.58 -14.34
N SER A 140 2.31 -2.85 -14.11
CA SER A 140 3.08 -3.66 -15.07
C SER A 140 2.20 -4.60 -15.91
N ILE A 141 0.95 -4.80 -15.49
CA ILE A 141 -0.08 -5.49 -16.27
C ILE A 141 -1.37 -4.68 -16.23
N ASP A 142 -2.30 -4.98 -17.13
CA ASP A 142 -3.60 -4.31 -17.16
C ASP A 142 -4.46 -4.73 -15.97
N ILE A 143 -4.66 -3.81 -15.03
CA ILE A 143 -5.45 -4.01 -13.81
C ILE A 143 -6.95 -4.08 -14.11
N ALA A 144 -7.41 -3.56 -15.25
CA ALA A 144 -8.83 -3.61 -15.58
C ALA A 144 -9.29 -5.02 -16.01
N SER A 145 -8.37 -5.88 -16.45
CA SER A 145 -8.64 -7.23 -16.96
C SER A 145 -8.28 -8.36 -16.00
N ILE A 146 -7.88 -8.06 -14.77
CA ILE A 146 -7.59 -9.08 -13.74
C ILE A 146 -8.87 -9.80 -13.28
N ASN A 147 -8.70 -11.01 -12.76
CA ASN A 147 -9.76 -11.78 -12.14
C ASN A 147 -10.31 -11.07 -10.89
N LYS A 148 -11.61 -11.28 -10.61
CA LYS A 148 -12.28 -10.75 -9.41
C LYS A 148 -11.59 -11.18 -8.12
N SER A 149 -11.10 -12.42 -8.07
CA SER A 149 -10.34 -12.95 -6.92
C SER A 149 -9.01 -12.21 -6.73
N THR A 150 -8.32 -11.89 -7.82
CA THR A 150 -7.08 -11.09 -7.80
C THR A 150 -7.40 -9.68 -7.31
N ALA A 151 -8.46 -9.05 -7.80
CA ALA A 151 -8.89 -7.73 -7.34
C ALA A 151 -9.16 -7.70 -5.82
N LEU A 152 -9.85 -8.70 -5.28
CA LEU A 152 -10.09 -8.84 -3.83
C LEU A 152 -8.78 -8.94 -3.03
N MET A 153 -7.85 -9.77 -3.50
CA MET A 153 -6.54 -9.91 -2.89
C MET A 153 -5.74 -8.59 -2.94
N LEU A 154 -5.71 -7.90 -4.09
CA LEU A 154 -5.06 -6.60 -4.20
C LEU A 154 -5.68 -5.59 -3.25
N MET A 155 -7.01 -5.54 -3.10
CA MET A 155 -7.67 -4.65 -2.15
C MET A 155 -7.23 -4.90 -0.70
N LEU A 156 -7.07 -6.16 -0.28
CA LEU A 156 -6.55 -6.48 1.05
C LEU A 156 -5.11 -5.98 1.24
N LEU A 157 -4.26 -6.15 0.22
CA LEU A 157 -2.88 -5.65 0.25
C LEU A 157 -2.83 -4.12 0.24
N MET A 158 -3.66 -3.45 -0.56
CA MET A 158 -3.75 -1.99 -0.67
C MET A 158 -4.28 -1.32 0.60
N PHE A 159 -5.18 -2.00 1.32
CA PHE A 159 -5.68 -1.54 2.61
C PHE A 159 -4.56 -1.48 3.66
N ILE A 160 -3.59 -2.38 3.58
CA ILE A 160 -2.38 -2.42 4.41
C ILE A 160 -1.28 -1.62 3.72
N GLY A 161 -1.15 -0.35 4.11
CA GLY A 161 -0.13 0.56 3.61
C GLY A 161 1.28 0.25 4.10
N GLY A 162 2.19 1.20 3.90
CA GLY A 162 3.58 1.08 4.33
C GLY A 162 3.80 1.40 5.82
N ALA A 163 5.07 1.60 6.19
CA ALA A 163 5.46 1.88 7.55
C ALA A 163 5.08 3.30 8.02
N PRO A 164 5.02 3.57 9.33
CA PRO A 164 5.01 4.94 9.84
C PRO A 164 6.25 5.71 9.37
N LEU A 165 6.15 7.06 9.30
CA LEU A 165 7.23 7.93 8.82
C LEU A 165 7.75 7.56 7.41
N SER A 166 6.84 7.08 6.56
CA SER A 166 7.07 6.84 5.12
C SER A 166 6.12 7.71 4.29
N ALA A 167 6.35 7.73 2.98
CA ALA A 167 5.46 8.40 2.03
C ALA A 167 4.15 7.64 1.79
N SER A 168 3.94 6.45 2.36
CA SER A 168 2.71 5.66 2.14
C SER A 168 1.49 6.20 2.88
N GLY A 169 0.29 6.09 2.30
CA GLY A 169 -0.99 6.32 2.98
C GLY A 169 -1.63 5.03 3.51
N GLY A 170 -2.92 5.09 3.82
CA GLY A 170 -3.70 3.95 4.31
C GLY A 170 -3.38 3.55 5.74
N ILE A 171 -3.76 2.32 6.11
CA ILE A 171 -3.46 1.79 7.44
C ILE A 171 -2.00 1.37 7.48
N LYS A 172 -1.25 1.92 8.42
CA LYS A 172 0.16 1.56 8.57
C LYS A 172 0.34 0.07 8.85
N ILE A 173 1.37 -0.52 8.27
CA ILE A 173 1.69 -1.95 8.43
C ILE A 173 1.85 -2.35 9.91
N THR A 174 2.37 -1.44 10.75
CA THR A 174 2.50 -1.65 12.19
C THR A 174 1.15 -1.78 12.89
N THR A 175 0.16 -1.01 12.47
CA THR A 175 -1.21 -1.05 13.01
C THR A 175 -1.84 -2.42 12.71
N PHE A 176 -1.70 -2.88 11.46
CA PHE A 176 -2.17 -4.21 11.07
C PHE A 176 -1.45 -5.31 11.85
N ALA A 177 -0.12 -5.25 11.92
CA ALA A 177 0.70 -6.24 12.60
C ALA A 177 0.35 -6.36 14.09
N VAL A 178 0.22 -5.24 14.80
CA VAL A 178 -0.13 -5.23 16.24
C VAL A 178 -1.52 -5.82 16.47
N ALA A 179 -2.51 -5.46 15.64
CA ALA A 179 -3.86 -6.01 15.75
C ALA A 179 -3.88 -7.53 15.47
N PHE A 180 -3.14 -7.98 14.45
CA PHE A 180 -3.02 -9.40 14.13
C PHE A 180 -2.35 -10.19 15.26
N ILE A 181 -1.25 -9.66 15.83
CA ILE A 181 -0.56 -10.28 16.98
C ILE A 181 -1.49 -10.32 18.21
N PHE A 182 -2.27 -9.27 18.46
CA PHE A 182 -3.27 -9.26 19.53
C PHE A 182 -4.28 -10.40 19.36
N VAL A 183 -4.85 -10.58 18.16
CA VAL A 183 -5.80 -11.67 17.89
C VAL A 183 -5.15 -13.04 18.12
N LEU A 184 -3.92 -13.26 17.65
CA LEU A 184 -3.21 -14.52 17.84
C LEU A 184 -2.94 -14.83 19.33
N ASN A 185 -2.47 -13.84 20.10
CA ASN A 185 -2.22 -14.01 21.54
C ASN A 185 -3.52 -14.25 22.31
N TYR A 186 -4.59 -13.55 21.93
CA TYR A 186 -5.92 -13.72 22.54
C TYR A 186 -6.46 -15.14 22.32
N ILE A 187 -6.35 -15.68 21.10
CA ILE A 187 -6.74 -17.07 20.79
C ILE A 187 -5.90 -18.08 21.59
N ARG A 188 -4.62 -17.77 21.82
CA ARG A 188 -3.70 -18.57 22.65
C ARG A 188 -3.91 -18.42 24.15
N LYS A 189 -4.83 -17.54 24.58
CA LYS A 189 -5.09 -17.21 26.00
C LYS A 189 -3.87 -16.64 26.72
N GLU A 190 -3.00 -15.94 26.00
CA GLU A 190 -1.89 -15.21 26.59
C GLU A 190 -2.40 -13.85 27.11
N ASN A 191 -2.11 -13.54 28.37
CA ASN A 191 -2.59 -12.31 29.01
C ASN A 191 -1.89 -11.05 28.49
N ASN A 192 -0.62 -11.18 28.09
CA ASN A 192 0.20 -10.06 27.64
C ASN A 192 0.52 -10.25 26.16
N VAL A 193 0.24 -9.24 25.34
CA VAL A 193 0.59 -9.29 23.92
C VAL A 193 2.07 -9.01 23.75
N SER A 194 2.82 -10.04 23.35
CA SER A 194 4.26 -9.92 23.14
C SER A 194 4.68 -10.30 21.72
N VAL A 195 5.77 -9.70 21.26
CA VAL A 195 6.43 -10.00 19.98
C VAL A 195 7.94 -9.80 20.10
N PHE A 196 8.73 -10.69 19.50
CA PHE A 196 10.20 -10.66 19.61
C PHE A 196 10.71 -10.53 21.06
N ASN A 197 10.07 -11.25 21.99
CA ASN A 197 10.36 -11.24 23.43
C ASN A 197 10.20 -9.85 24.09
N LYS A 198 9.30 -9.02 23.58
CA LYS A 198 8.95 -7.71 24.16
C LYS A 198 7.45 -7.50 24.17
N GLU A 199 6.95 -6.93 25.25
CA GLU A 199 5.53 -6.64 25.42
C GLU A 199 5.11 -5.35 24.68
N ILE A 200 3.91 -5.35 24.13
CA ILE A 200 3.29 -4.21 23.48
C ILE A 200 2.29 -3.58 24.44
N SER A 201 2.36 -2.26 24.64
CA SER A 201 1.44 -1.59 25.55
C SER A 201 -0.01 -1.62 25.05
N ASP A 202 -0.95 -1.80 25.97
CA ASP A 202 -2.41 -1.75 25.74
C ASP A 202 -2.86 -0.52 24.94
N LYS A 203 -2.18 0.61 25.16
CA LYS A 203 -2.46 1.85 24.44
C LYS A 203 -2.28 1.65 22.94
N HIS A 204 -1.19 1.03 22.50
CA HIS A 204 -0.93 0.78 21.08
C HIS A 204 -1.85 -0.28 20.50
N ILE A 205 -2.22 -1.30 21.27
CA ILE A 205 -3.19 -2.32 20.85
C ILE A 205 -4.55 -1.68 20.57
N LYS A 206 -5.09 -0.91 21.54
CA LYS A 206 -6.38 -0.22 21.40
C LYS A 206 -6.38 0.75 20.22
N LEU A 207 -5.31 1.53 20.06
CA LEU A 207 -5.16 2.42 18.90
C LEU A 207 -5.20 1.67 17.58
N SER A 208 -4.58 0.48 17.53
CA SER A 208 -4.51 -0.32 16.31
C SER A 208 -5.88 -0.84 15.91
N ILE A 209 -6.61 -1.42 16.87
CA ILE A 209 -7.96 -1.95 16.66
C ILE A 209 -8.92 -0.83 16.25
N VAL A 210 -8.88 0.31 16.94
CA VAL A 210 -9.74 1.47 16.62
C VAL A 210 -9.46 1.99 15.21
N THR A 211 -8.18 2.11 14.83
CA THR A 211 -7.81 2.61 13.48
C THR A 211 -8.33 1.70 12.37
N ILE A 212 -8.22 0.38 12.55
CA ILE A 212 -8.71 -0.59 11.56
C ILE A 212 -10.23 -0.53 11.42
N ASN A 213 -10.96 -0.54 12.54
CA ASN A 213 -12.42 -0.51 12.51
C ASN A 213 -12.97 0.78 11.88
N ILE A 214 -12.44 1.94 12.28
CA ILE A 214 -12.87 3.23 11.71
C ILE A 214 -12.58 3.28 10.20
N SER A 215 -11.41 2.82 9.77
CA SER A 215 -11.04 2.82 8.34
C SER A 215 -11.93 1.88 7.53
N PHE A 216 -12.22 0.68 8.05
CA PHE A 216 -13.12 -0.28 7.40
C PHE A 216 -14.55 0.28 7.25
N LEU A 217 -15.08 0.87 8.33
CA LEU A 217 -16.40 1.50 8.33
C LEU A 217 -16.45 2.70 7.38
N PHE A 218 -15.40 3.53 7.34
CA PHE A 218 -15.29 4.65 6.42
C PHE A 218 -15.29 4.21 4.94
N ILE A 219 -14.45 3.24 4.56
CA ILE A 219 -14.42 2.70 3.20
C ILE A 219 -15.77 2.10 2.82
N SER A 220 -16.42 1.39 3.74
CA SER A 220 -17.73 0.78 3.51
C SER A 220 -18.81 1.84 3.23
N ILE A 221 -18.86 2.90 4.05
CA ILE A 221 -19.82 4.01 3.86
C ILE A 221 -19.56 4.74 2.54
N ILE A 222 -18.31 5.07 2.23
CA ILE A 222 -17.97 5.75 0.98
C ILE A 222 -18.33 4.90 -0.24
N THR A 223 -18.01 3.61 -0.21
CA THR A 223 -18.35 2.68 -1.30
C THR A 223 -19.87 2.60 -1.48
N PHE A 224 -20.63 2.54 -0.39
CA PHE A 224 -22.08 2.57 -0.42
C PHE A 224 -22.63 3.85 -1.07
N ILE A 225 -22.13 5.03 -0.67
CA ILE A 225 -22.52 6.32 -1.26
C ILE A 225 -22.20 6.35 -2.76
N LEU A 226 -21.00 5.92 -3.15
CA LEU A 226 -20.60 5.90 -4.56
C LEU A 226 -21.41 4.91 -5.40
N SER A 227 -21.85 3.79 -4.80
CA SER A 227 -22.74 2.82 -5.44
C SER A 227 -24.13 3.40 -5.73
N ILE A 228 -24.62 4.31 -4.89
CA ILE A 228 -25.89 5.01 -5.15
C ILE A 228 -25.72 6.03 -6.28
N ILE A 229 -24.60 6.77 -6.29
CA ILE A 229 -24.33 7.81 -7.30
C ILE A 229 -24.05 7.19 -8.68
N ASN A 230 -23.40 6.02 -8.74
CA ASN A 230 -22.96 5.37 -9.96
C ASN A 230 -23.57 3.96 -10.11
N PRO A 231 -24.88 3.83 -10.34
CA PRO A 231 -25.57 2.53 -10.33
C PRO A 231 -25.11 1.58 -11.45
N ASN A 232 -24.54 2.10 -12.54
CA ASN A 232 -24.10 1.32 -13.69
C ASN A 232 -22.71 0.67 -13.50
N ILE A 233 -21.98 1.07 -12.46
CA ILE A 233 -20.63 0.58 -12.21
C ILE A 233 -20.69 -0.60 -11.24
N SER A 234 -19.99 -1.69 -11.56
CA SER A 234 -19.93 -2.86 -10.69
C SER A 234 -19.33 -2.52 -9.32
N LEU A 235 -19.93 -3.06 -8.24
CA LEU A 235 -19.48 -2.84 -6.86
C LEU A 235 -18.00 -3.14 -6.65
N ILE A 236 -17.46 -4.19 -7.30
CA ILE A 236 -16.06 -4.58 -7.12
C ILE A 236 -15.09 -3.51 -7.63
N LYS A 237 -15.41 -2.84 -8.75
CA LYS A 237 -14.60 -1.76 -9.29
C LYS A 237 -14.70 -0.52 -8.39
N LEU A 238 -15.89 -0.18 -7.90
CA LEU A 238 -16.08 0.93 -6.95
C LEU A 238 -15.27 0.70 -5.67
N LEU A 239 -15.39 -0.49 -5.08
CA LEU A 239 -14.64 -0.84 -3.88
C LEU A 239 -13.13 -0.79 -4.13
N PHE A 240 -12.67 -1.27 -5.29
CA PHE A 240 -11.26 -1.21 -5.69
C PHE A 240 -10.74 0.23 -5.73
N GLU A 241 -11.51 1.14 -6.34
CA GLU A 241 -11.16 2.56 -6.40
C GLU A 241 -11.14 3.21 -5.02
N VAL A 242 -12.14 2.95 -4.17
CA VAL A 242 -12.19 3.54 -2.82
C VAL A 242 -11.02 3.03 -1.96
N VAL A 243 -10.72 1.73 -2.02
CA VAL A 243 -9.60 1.14 -1.28
C VAL A 243 -8.27 1.68 -1.81
N SER A 244 -8.09 1.77 -3.13
CA SER A 244 -6.90 2.36 -3.74
C SER A 244 -6.73 3.83 -3.37
N ALA A 245 -7.80 4.62 -3.43
CA ALA A 245 -7.80 6.03 -3.03
C ALA A 245 -7.45 6.19 -1.54
N PHE A 246 -8.06 5.40 -0.66
CA PHE A 246 -7.79 5.45 0.78
C PHE A 246 -6.37 4.99 1.12
N GLY A 247 -5.87 3.95 0.45
CA GLY A 247 -4.48 3.52 0.55
C GLY A 247 -3.50 4.49 -0.11
N THR A 248 -3.98 5.48 -0.86
CA THR A 248 -3.19 6.32 -1.77
C THR A 248 -2.30 5.48 -2.68
N VAL A 249 -2.86 4.37 -3.18
CA VAL A 249 -2.10 3.40 -3.98
C VAL A 249 -1.99 3.87 -5.42
N GLY A 250 -3.09 4.31 -6.04
CA GLY A 250 -3.07 4.81 -7.41
C GLY A 250 -3.27 3.74 -8.49
N LEU A 251 -3.51 2.48 -8.11
CA LEU A 251 -4.02 1.47 -9.04
C LEU A 251 -5.50 1.75 -9.33
N SER A 252 -5.95 1.50 -10.56
CA SER A 252 -7.33 1.73 -10.99
C SER A 252 -7.78 0.61 -11.93
N MET A 253 -9.07 0.26 -11.89
CA MET A 253 -9.70 -0.64 -12.88
C MET A 253 -10.34 0.16 -14.02
N ASN A 254 -9.62 1.17 -14.51
CA ASN A 254 -10.03 2.14 -15.54
C ASN A 254 -11.28 2.99 -15.21
N LEU A 255 -11.65 3.15 -13.93
CA LEU A 255 -12.75 4.05 -13.54
C LEU A 255 -12.31 5.50 -13.38
N THR A 256 -11.01 5.76 -13.18
CA THR A 256 -10.49 7.12 -12.93
C THR A 256 -10.79 8.10 -14.05
N THR A 257 -10.85 7.64 -15.30
CA THR A 257 -11.21 8.44 -16.48
C THR A 257 -12.71 8.76 -16.56
N GLU A 258 -13.55 7.99 -15.87
CA GLU A 258 -15.02 8.11 -15.88
C GLU A 258 -15.56 8.89 -14.67
N TYR A 259 -14.70 9.36 -13.78
CA TYR A 259 -15.18 10.18 -12.68
C TYR A 259 -15.80 11.47 -13.23
N HIS A 260 -17.03 11.77 -12.84
CA HIS A 260 -17.70 13.04 -13.16
C HIS A 260 -18.34 13.64 -11.91
N GLY A 261 -18.32 14.98 -11.82
CA GLY A 261 -18.98 15.74 -10.75
C GLY A 261 -18.58 15.33 -9.32
N ILE A 262 -19.57 14.89 -8.55
CA ILE A 262 -19.50 14.61 -7.11
C ILE A 262 -18.53 13.46 -6.80
N THR A 263 -18.42 12.45 -7.67
CA THR A 263 -17.54 11.29 -7.45
C THR A 263 -16.07 11.71 -7.34
N LYS A 264 -15.61 12.68 -8.15
CA LYS A 264 -14.23 13.21 -8.04
C LYS A 264 -13.97 13.82 -6.67
N ILE A 265 -14.91 14.63 -6.17
CA ILE A 265 -14.77 15.33 -4.89
C ILE A 265 -14.67 14.32 -3.74
N ILE A 266 -15.53 13.28 -3.77
CA ILE A 266 -15.50 12.21 -2.77
C ILE A 266 -14.16 11.48 -2.80
N ILE A 267 -13.65 11.10 -3.98
CA ILE A 267 -12.37 10.40 -4.10
C ILE A 267 -11.19 11.27 -3.63
N ILE A 268 -11.18 12.57 -3.95
CA ILE A 268 -10.17 13.52 -3.44
C ILE A 268 -10.18 13.55 -1.91
N PHE A 269 -11.38 13.63 -1.31
CA PHE A 269 -11.53 13.60 0.14
C PHE A 269 -11.03 12.28 0.75
N VAL A 270 -11.32 11.15 0.11
CA VAL A 270 -10.84 9.82 0.53
C VAL A 270 -9.32 9.74 0.49
N MET A 271 -8.68 10.26 -0.56
CA MET A 271 -7.21 10.31 -0.68
C MET A 271 -6.57 11.14 0.45
N LEU A 272 -7.16 12.30 0.77
CA LEU A 272 -6.69 13.15 1.87
C LEU A 272 -6.81 12.43 3.23
N CYS A 273 -7.97 11.83 3.51
CA CYS A 273 -8.20 11.03 4.72
C CYS A 273 -7.22 9.85 4.83
N GLY A 274 -6.95 9.19 3.71
CA GLY A 274 -5.99 8.11 3.58
C GLY A 274 -4.55 8.52 3.88
N LYS A 275 -4.12 9.68 3.38
CA LYS A 275 -2.75 10.19 3.57
C LYS A 275 -2.49 10.71 4.98
N VAL A 276 -3.42 11.51 5.52
CA VAL A 276 -3.30 12.13 6.86
C VAL A 276 -3.52 11.11 7.98
N GLY A 277 -4.28 10.05 7.68
CA GLY A 277 -4.72 9.07 8.65
C GLY A 277 -6.04 9.49 9.30
N LEU A 278 -7.05 8.64 9.14
CA LEU A 278 -8.42 8.95 9.55
C LEU A 278 -8.55 9.20 11.07
N LEU A 279 -7.85 8.42 11.90
CA LEU A 279 -7.86 8.61 13.34
C LEU A 279 -7.24 9.94 13.76
N THR A 280 -6.15 10.36 13.09
CA THR A 280 -5.48 11.64 13.33
C THR A 280 -6.39 12.82 12.98
N LEU A 281 -7.08 12.71 11.84
CA LEU A 281 -8.05 13.70 11.39
C LEU A 281 -9.20 13.82 12.40
N LEU A 282 -9.81 12.69 12.80
CA LEU A 282 -10.91 12.69 13.78
C LEU A 282 -10.52 13.29 15.13
N ARG A 283 -9.30 13.01 15.61
CA ARG A 283 -8.80 13.59 16.87
C ARG A 283 -8.60 15.10 16.83
N THR A 284 -8.41 15.67 15.64
CA THR A 284 -8.26 17.11 15.48
C THR A 284 -9.61 17.81 15.63
N PHE A 285 -10.71 17.16 15.22
CA PHE A 285 -12.06 17.71 15.34
C PHE A 285 -12.79 17.34 16.64
N ILE A 286 -12.36 16.28 17.32
CA ILE A 286 -12.98 15.81 18.56
C ILE A 286 -12.13 16.28 19.76
N PRO A 287 -12.60 17.26 20.56
CA PRO A 287 -11.83 17.74 21.71
C PRO A 287 -11.67 16.64 22.76
N PRO A 288 -10.51 16.59 23.45
CA PRO A 288 -10.32 15.65 24.54
C PRO A 288 -11.31 15.95 25.67
N LYS A 289 -11.98 14.90 26.19
CA LYS A 289 -12.76 15.04 27.41
C LYS A 289 -11.82 15.32 28.58
N SER A 290 -12.23 16.22 29.48
CA SER A 290 -11.50 16.47 30.72
C SER A 290 -11.32 15.16 31.50
N PRO A 291 -10.14 14.94 32.13
CA PRO A 291 -9.93 13.77 32.95
C PRO A 291 -10.96 13.77 34.07
N LYS A 292 -11.75 12.69 34.17
CA LYS A 292 -12.72 12.52 35.24
C LYS A 292 -12.01 11.90 36.45
N ASN A 293 -12.14 12.53 37.62
CA ASN A 293 -11.61 12.02 38.88
C ASN A 293 -12.50 10.95 39.54
N TYR A 294 -13.56 10.50 38.85
CA TYR A 294 -14.45 9.44 39.31
C TYR A 294 -14.54 8.33 38.26
N ARG A 295 -14.78 7.10 38.71
CA ARG A 295 -14.99 5.92 37.86
C ARG A 295 -16.42 5.42 38.01
N TYR A 296 -17.03 5.00 36.90
CA TYR A 296 -18.31 4.32 36.92
C TYR A 296 -18.16 2.87 37.42
N THR A 297 -19.23 2.31 37.97
CA THR A 297 -19.27 0.88 38.36
C THR A 297 -19.17 -0.01 37.13
N LYS A 298 -18.57 -1.20 37.29
CA LYS A 298 -18.44 -2.17 36.19
C LYS A 298 -19.82 -2.75 35.87
N GLY A 299 -20.29 -2.55 34.65
CA GLY A 299 -21.46 -3.27 34.11
C GLY A 299 -21.05 -4.58 33.46
N GLN A 300 -21.87 -5.62 33.59
CA GLN A 300 -21.71 -6.86 32.83
C GLN A 300 -22.47 -6.74 31.51
N ILE A 301 -21.77 -6.95 30.39
CA ILE A 301 -22.33 -7.02 29.05
C ILE A 301 -21.87 -8.35 28.47
N TYR A 302 -22.81 -9.17 28.00
CA TYR A 302 -22.51 -10.41 27.29
C TYR A 302 -22.22 -10.06 25.82
N LEU A 303 -21.07 -10.52 25.32
CA LEU A 303 -20.59 -10.29 23.95
C LEU A 303 -20.74 -11.57 23.12
#